data_AF-A0A9E3ERV7-F1
#
_entry.id   AF-A0A9E3ERV7-F1
#
_cell.length_a   1.000
_cell.length_b   1.000
_cell.length_c   1.000
_cell.angle_alpha   90.00
_cell.angle_beta   90.00
_cell.angle_gamma   90.00
#
_symmetry.space_group_name_H-M   'P 1'
#
loop_
_entity.id
_entity.type
_entity.pdbx_description
1 polymer ?
#
loop_
_entity_poly.entity_id
_entity_poly.type
_entity_poly.pdbx_seq_one_letter_code
_entity_poly.pdbx_strand_id
1 'polypeptide(L)'
;MQVIFDDRFYYSPRTHMKAACHLKVFTANSRVLVLATEVQDNLEWSIARSPEALATQIVNTFHFNPDIIRFIEHYPPRVKQQKSLEGALVRSIDAYFLVNFIWRTTNGALPPYKATRPQRQPLSVVEFVRLMRTTIYMHKQRVL
;
A
#
# COMPACT_ATOMS: atom_id res chain seq x y z
N MET A 1 11.56 -6.35 -12.74
CA MET A 1 11.01 -5.82 -11.48
C MET A 1 11.93 -6.26 -10.37
N GLN A 2 12.37 -5.31 -9.56
CA GLN A 2 13.24 -5.55 -8.42
C GLN A 2 12.44 -5.26 -7.14
N VAL A 3 12.60 -6.11 -6.13
CA VAL A 3 12.11 -5.82 -4.78
C VAL A 3 13.23 -5.06 -4.07
N ILE A 4 12.95 -3.85 -3.59
CA ILE A 4 13.94 -2.99 -2.90
C ILE A 4 13.68 -2.88 -1.40
N PHE A 5 12.51 -3.33 -0.95
CA PHE A 5 12.16 -3.44 0.45
C PHE A 5 11.13 -4.57 0.62
N ASP A 6 11.32 -5.43 1.61
CA ASP A 6 10.46 -6.57 1.92
C ASP A 6 10.59 -6.90 3.41
N ASP A 7 10.00 -6.06 4.26
CA ASP A 7 10.10 -6.24 5.71
C ASP A 7 8.94 -5.51 6.41
N ARG A 8 8.91 -5.62 7.73
CA ARG A 8 8.03 -4.86 8.60
C ARG A 8 8.40 -3.38 8.58
N PHE A 9 7.43 -2.55 8.24
CA PHE A 9 7.55 -1.11 8.23
C PHE A 9 6.76 -0.50 9.38
N TYR A 10 7.44 0.25 10.23
CA TYR A 10 6.83 0.96 11.35
C TYR A 10 6.56 2.40 10.98
N TYR A 11 5.34 2.86 11.24
CA TYR A 11 4.94 4.24 10.98
C TYR A 11 4.19 4.82 12.17
N SER A 12 4.32 6.12 12.35
CA SER A 12 3.70 6.83 13.46
C SER A 12 2.52 7.63 12.94
N PRO A 13 1.26 7.15 13.09
CA PRO A 13 0.11 8.05 13.10
C PRO A 13 0.36 9.19 14.10
N ARG A 14 -0.25 10.35 13.87
CA ARG A 14 -0.03 11.61 14.62
C ARG A 14 -0.10 11.49 16.17
N THR A 15 -0.54 10.37 16.71
CA THR A 15 -0.73 10.06 18.14
C THR A 15 0.49 9.42 18.84
N HIS A 16 1.70 9.46 18.27
CA HIS A 16 2.93 8.83 18.80
C HIS A 16 2.87 7.29 19.03
N MET A 17 1.75 6.64 18.70
CA MET A 17 1.63 5.19 18.71
C MET A 17 2.28 4.64 17.44
N LYS A 18 3.19 3.67 17.58
CA LYS A 18 3.77 2.99 16.42
C LYS A 18 2.78 1.96 15.89
N ALA A 19 2.31 2.16 14.67
CA ALA A 19 1.65 1.13 13.89
C ALA A 19 2.67 0.44 12.99
N ALA A 20 2.39 -0.79 12.57
CA ALA A 20 3.22 -1.54 11.64
C ALA A 20 2.42 -2.07 10.45
N CYS A 21 3.10 -2.33 9.35
CA CYS A 21 2.59 -3.16 8.28
C CYS A 21 3.74 -4.00 7.72
N HIS A 22 3.43 -5.03 6.96
CA HIS A 22 4.45 -5.65 6.13
C HIS A 22 4.48 -4.91 4.80
N LEU A 23 5.60 -4.27 4.50
CA LEU A 23 5.74 -3.42 3.32
C LEU A 23 6.61 -4.15 2.29
N LYS A 24 6.09 -4.26 1.07
CA LYS A 24 6.86 -4.70 -0.09
C LYS A 24 6.92 -3.57 -1.11
N VAL A 25 8.12 -3.17 -1.50
CA VAL A 25 8.34 -2.10 -2.48
C VAL A 25 8.99 -2.68 -3.72
N PHE A 26 8.31 -2.52 -4.85
CA PHE A 26 8.75 -2.97 -6.16
C PHE A 26 9.14 -1.78 -7.01
N THR A 27 10.24 -1.91 -7.75
CA THR A 27 10.63 -0.95 -8.78
C THR A 27 10.72 -1.63 -10.15
N ALA A 28 10.22 -0.95 -11.17
CA ALA A 28 10.36 -1.35 -12.56
C ALA A 28 10.11 -0.15 -13.49
N ASN A 29 10.95 0.05 -14.51
CA ASN A 29 10.76 1.06 -15.55
C ASN A 29 10.44 2.46 -15.01
N SER A 30 11.22 2.93 -14.03
CA SER A 30 11.01 4.21 -13.33
C SER A 30 9.66 4.36 -12.63
N ARG A 31 8.95 3.26 -12.37
CA ARG A 31 7.73 3.22 -11.57
C ARG A 31 7.98 2.49 -10.27
N VAL A 32 7.25 2.91 -9.25
CA VAL A 32 7.30 2.33 -7.92
C VAL A 32 5.92 1.80 -7.58
N LEU A 33 5.87 0.56 -7.12
CA LEU A 33 4.67 -0.02 -6.55
C LEU A 33 4.92 -0.39 -5.10
N VAL A 34 4.04 0.07 -4.23
CA VAL A 34 4.08 -0.19 -2.80
C VAL A 34 2.91 -1.08 -2.43
N LEU A 35 3.18 -2.23 -1.83
CA LEU A 35 2.19 -3.11 -1.25
C LEU A 35 2.32 -3.05 0.27
N ALA A 36 1.35 -2.41 0.93
CA ALA A 36 1.25 -2.37 2.38
C ALA A 36 0.25 -3.43 2.85
N THR A 37 0.76 -4.48 3.50
CA THR A 37 -0.05 -5.59 4.01
C THR A 37 -0.36 -5.39 5.49
N GLU A 38 -1.64 -5.47 5.86
CA GLU A 38 -2.08 -5.40 7.25
C GLU A 38 -1.50 -6.57 8.05
N VAL A 39 -0.94 -6.26 9.22
CA VAL A 39 -0.45 -7.24 10.19
C VAL A 39 -1.44 -7.35 11.36
N GLN A 40 -1.70 -8.56 11.82
CA GLN A 40 -2.72 -8.82 12.84
C GLN A 40 -2.31 -8.36 14.24
N ASP A 41 -1.02 -8.21 14.50
CA ASP A 41 -0.43 -7.87 15.79
C ASP A 41 -0.32 -6.36 16.03
N ASN A 42 -0.87 -5.52 15.14
CA ASN A 42 -1.12 -4.13 15.47
C ASN A 42 -2.23 -4.06 16.52
N LEU A 43 -1.88 -3.61 17.73
CA LEU A 43 -2.79 -3.29 18.84
C LEU A 43 -3.88 -2.29 18.37
N GLU A 44 -4.95 -2.78 17.77
CA GLU A 44 -6.12 -2.03 17.29
C GLU A 44 -5.88 -1.00 16.16
N TRP A 45 -4.72 -1.06 15.49
CA TRP A 45 -4.37 -0.13 14.40
C TRP A 45 -4.39 -0.81 13.03
N SER A 46 -5.44 -0.55 12.27
CA SER A 46 -5.48 -0.91 10.85
C SER A 46 -4.64 0.04 10.00
N ILE A 47 -4.01 -0.46 8.94
CA ILE A 47 -3.38 0.38 7.91
C ILE A 47 -4.38 1.38 7.31
N ALA A 48 -5.68 1.03 7.33
CA ALA A 48 -6.76 1.87 6.85
C ALA A 48 -6.93 3.18 7.64
N ARG A 49 -6.46 3.23 8.90
CA ARG A 49 -6.78 4.31 9.85
C ARG A 49 -5.96 5.58 9.64
N SER A 50 -4.78 5.48 9.01
CA SER A 50 -3.92 6.64 8.70
C SER A 50 -3.10 6.41 7.43
N PRO A 51 -3.74 6.14 6.28
CA PRO A 51 -3.06 5.83 5.02
C PRO A 51 -2.19 7.00 4.54
N GLU A 52 -2.57 8.24 4.83
CA GLU A 52 -1.80 9.43 4.47
C GLU A 52 -0.49 9.52 5.25
N ALA A 53 -0.52 9.17 6.54
CA ALA A 53 0.68 9.16 7.37
C ALA A 53 1.67 8.08 6.88
N LEU A 54 1.14 6.88 6.61
CA LEU A 54 1.92 5.78 6.03
C LEU A 54 2.52 6.17 4.67
N ALA A 55 1.72 6.66 3.73
CA ALA A 55 2.17 7.04 2.40
C ALA A 55 3.18 8.21 2.43
N THR A 56 2.92 9.21 3.28
CA THR A 56 3.86 10.33 3.52
C THR A 56 5.19 9.83 4.03
N GLN A 57 5.19 8.94 5.02
CA GLN A 57 6.42 8.42 5.59
C GLN A 57 7.19 7.58 4.56
N ILE A 58 6.52 6.69 3.82
CA ILE A 58 7.16 5.88 2.77
C ILE A 58 7.80 6.76 1.70
N VAL A 59 7.05 7.72 1.14
CA VAL A 59 7.58 8.61 0.08
C VAL A 59 8.80 9.38 0.56
N ASN A 60 8.77 9.90 1.78
CA ASN A 60 9.88 10.68 2.31
C ASN A 60 11.08 9.81 2.75
N THR A 61 10.84 8.61 3.28
CA THR A 61 11.89 7.66 3.69
C THR A 61 12.67 7.13 2.49
N PHE A 62 11.99 6.83 1.39
CA PHE A 62 12.62 6.28 0.19
C PHE A 62 12.86 7.31 -0.92
N HIS A 63 12.60 8.59 -0.65
CA HIS A 63 12.74 9.70 -1.60
C HIS A 63 12.03 9.45 -2.96
N PHE A 64 10.85 8.85 -2.93
CA PHE A 64 10.11 8.56 -4.16
C PHE A 64 9.44 9.81 -4.72
N ASN A 65 9.36 9.90 -6.05
CA ASN A 65 8.53 10.90 -6.71
C ASN A 65 7.04 10.44 -6.65
N PRO A 66 6.13 11.26 -6.08
CA PRO A 66 4.71 10.96 -6.00
C PRO A 66 4.01 10.66 -7.33
N ASP A 67 4.53 11.16 -8.45
CA ASP A 67 3.92 10.99 -9.78
C ASP A 67 4.10 9.58 -10.37
N ILE A 68 5.11 8.85 -9.88
CA ILE A 68 5.50 7.53 -10.41
C ILE A 68 5.23 6.37 -9.44
N ILE A 69 4.70 6.68 -8.24
CA ILE A 69 4.41 5.71 -7.19
C ILE A 69 2.93 5.34 -7.16
N ARG A 70 2.65 4.07 -6.90
CA ARG A 70 1.30 3.53 -6.68
C ARG A 70 1.26 2.75 -5.38
N PHE A 71 0.19 2.94 -4.61
CA PHE A 71 0.00 2.28 -3.32
C PHE A 71 -1.13 1.26 -3.39
N ILE A 72 -0.87 0.08 -2.88
CA ILE A 72 -1.86 -0.98 -2.68
C ILE A 72 -1.92 -1.30 -1.20
N GLU A 73 -3.10 -1.21 -0.61
CA GLU A 73 -3.39 -1.82 0.68
C GLU A 73 -3.82 -3.27 0.46
N HIS A 74 -3.28 -4.19 1.25
CA HIS A 74 -3.61 -5.60 1.23
C HIS A 74 -4.05 -6.05 2.62
N TYR A 75 -5.24 -6.64 2.68
CA TYR A 75 -5.84 -7.18 3.89
C TYR A 75 -5.92 -8.70 3.74
N PRO A 76 -5.00 -9.45 4.36
CA PRO A 76 -5.01 -10.89 4.28
C PRO A 76 -6.24 -11.45 5.00
N PRO A 77 -6.70 -12.66 4.66
CA PRO A 77 -7.82 -13.30 5.32
C PRO A 77 -7.52 -13.40 6.81
N ARG A 78 -8.36 -12.76 7.63
CA ARG A 78 -8.39 -12.98 9.07
C ARG A 78 -8.89 -14.40 9.29
N VAL A 79 -8.00 -15.28 9.75
CA VAL A 79 -8.38 -16.60 10.27
C VAL A 79 -9.10 -16.40 11.60
N LYS A 80 -10.31 -15.85 11.56
CA LYS A 80 -11.23 -16.04 12.68
C LYS A 80 -11.79 -17.45 12.50
N GLN A 81 -11.44 -18.35 13.41
CA GLN A 81 -12.23 -19.57 13.65
C GLN A 81 -13.61 -19.18 14.22
N GLN A 82 -14.36 -18.32 13.53
CA GLN A 82 -15.76 -18.13 13.84
C GLN A 82 -16.51 -19.23 13.11
N LYS A 83 -16.81 -20.31 13.85
CA LYS A 83 -17.93 -21.17 13.50
C LYS A 83 -19.15 -20.26 13.39
N SER A 84 -19.79 -20.19 12.22
CA SER A 84 -21.13 -19.60 12.15
C SER A 84 -22.05 -20.40 13.08
N LEU A 85 -23.22 -19.84 13.46
CA LEU A 85 -24.25 -20.59 14.19
C LEU A 85 -24.70 -21.88 13.45
N GLU A 86 -24.38 -21.99 12.16
CA GLU A 86 -24.67 -23.13 11.29
C GLU A 86 -23.44 -24.03 11.03
N GLY A 87 -22.30 -23.80 11.71
CA GLY A 87 -21.09 -24.61 11.55
C GLY A 87 -20.29 -24.35 10.26
N ALA A 88 -20.70 -23.38 9.44
CA ALA A 88 -19.96 -23.01 8.23
C ALA A 88 -18.72 -22.18 8.59
N LEU A 89 -17.59 -22.56 8.01
CA LEU A 89 -16.33 -21.82 8.11
C LEU A 89 -16.47 -20.54 7.27
N VAL A 90 -16.67 -19.38 7.89
CA VAL A 90 -16.64 -18.08 7.19
C VAL A 90 -15.19 -17.80 6.80
N ARG A 91 -14.80 -18.19 5.58
CA ARG A 91 -13.50 -17.81 5.00
C ARG A 91 -13.56 -16.31 4.71
N SER A 92 -12.83 -15.51 5.48
CA SER A 92 -12.50 -14.17 5.03
C SER A 92 -11.66 -14.29 3.74
N ILE A 93 -11.89 -13.39 2.79
CA ILE A 93 -11.20 -13.37 1.50
C ILE A 93 -10.07 -12.32 1.55
N ASP A 94 -9.01 -12.53 0.77
CA ASP A 94 -8.02 -11.47 0.51
C ASP A 94 -8.70 -10.24 -0.08
N ALA A 95 -8.35 -9.05 0.40
CA ALA A 95 -8.83 -7.79 -0.16
C ALA A 95 -7.66 -6.87 -0.53
N TYR A 96 -7.75 -6.29 -1.73
CA TYR A 96 -6.76 -5.37 -2.28
C TYR A 96 -7.42 -4.04 -2.62
N PHE A 97 -6.77 -2.93 -2.27
CA PHE A 97 -7.25 -1.60 -2.63
C PHE A 97 -6.12 -0.78 -3.24
N LEU A 98 -6.34 -0.26 -4.45
CA LEU A 98 -5.51 0.81 -5.00
C LEU A 98 -5.83 2.09 -4.22
N VAL A 99 -4.82 2.71 -3.63
CA VAL A 99 -4.98 3.95 -2.88
C VAL A 99 -4.31 5.08 -3.62
N ASN A 100 -5.13 6.07 -4.00
CA ASN A 100 -4.67 7.30 -4.62
C ASN A 100 -4.65 8.42 -3.59
N PHE A 101 -3.67 9.31 -3.69
CA PHE A 101 -3.49 10.45 -2.80
C PHE A 101 -3.34 11.72 -3.62
N ILE A 102 -3.77 12.84 -3.03
CA ILE A 102 -3.33 14.17 -3.47
C ILE A 102 -2.09 14.54 -2.68
N TRP A 103 -1.01 14.85 -3.40
CA TRP A 103 0.27 15.20 -2.83
C TRP A 103 0.44 16.72 -2.75
N ARG A 104 0.96 17.19 -1.61
CA ARG A 104 1.36 18.57 -1.42
C ARG A 104 2.81 18.62 -0.95
N THR A 105 3.55 19.63 -1.39
CA THR A 105 4.85 19.94 -0.81
C THR A 105 4.64 20.72 0.47
N THR A 106 5.37 20.37 1.52
CA THR A 106 5.43 21.23 2.71
C THR A 106 6.37 22.38 2.38
N ASN A 107 5.81 23.56 2.11
CA ASN A 107 6.51 24.84 1.88
C ASN A 107 6.93 25.16 0.43
N GLY A 108 6.29 24.57 -0.58
CA GLY A 108 6.49 25.00 -1.98
C GLY A 108 7.81 24.58 -2.63
N ALA A 109 8.69 23.86 -1.92
CA ALA A 109 9.91 23.25 -2.45
C ALA A 109 9.76 21.73 -2.67
N LEU A 110 10.73 21.12 -3.37
CA LEU A 110 11.00 19.66 -3.42
C LEU A 110 11.06 19.06 -1.98
N PRO A 111 10.97 17.71 -1.75
CA PRO A 111 10.43 17.09 -0.53
C PRO A 111 10.83 17.76 0.81
N PRO A 112 9.91 17.82 1.79
CA PRO A 112 8.95 16.75 2.09
C PRO A 112 7.62 16.82 1.36
N TYR A 113 7.12 15.65 0.94
CA TYR A 113 5.76 15.50 0.45
C TYR A 113 4.82 15.14 1.59
N LYS A 114 3.55 15.54 1.46
CA LYS A 114 2.45 15.19 2.36
C LYS A 114 1.28 14.64 1.54
N ALA A 115 0.92 13.40 1.80
CA ALA A 115 -0.27 12.79 1.24
C ALA A 115 -1.53 13.37 1.91
N THR A 116 -2.59 13.53 1.12
CA THR A 116 -3.90 14.01 1.58
C THR A 116 -5.01 13.34 0.77
N ARG A 117 -6.25 13.32 1.31
CA ARG A 117 -7.47 12.88 0.61
C ARG A 117 -7.34 11.48 -0.02
N PRO A 118 -7.13 10.42 0.80
CA PRO A 118 -6.99 9.06 0.30
C PRO A 118 -8.28 8.63 -0.39
N GLN A 119 -8.16 8.11 -1.61
CA GLN A 119 -9.26 7.49 -2.34
C GLN A 119 -8.92 6.03 -2.58
N ARG A 120 -9.79 5.15 -2.08
CA ARG A 120 -9.64 3.70 -2.20
C ARG A 120 -10.50 3.20 -3.35
N GLN A 121 -9.88 2.44 -4.23
CA GLN A 121 -10.56 1.67 -5.27
C GLN A 121 -10.33 0.18 -4.98
N PRO A 122 -11.38 -0.62 -4.75
CA PRO A 122 -11.22 -2.06 -4.60
C PRO A 122 -10.65 -2.66 -5.89
N LEU A 123 -9.76 -3.63 -5.75
CA LEU A 123 -9.21 -4.39 -6.86
C LEU A 123 -9.65 -5.86 -6.72
N SER A 124 -10.14 -6.43 -7.81
CA SER A 124 -10.18 -7.88 -7.96
C SER A 124 -8.76 -8.46 -7.99
N VAL A 125 -8.63 -9.76 -7.72
CA VAL A 125 -7.34 -10.47 -7.85
C VAL A 125 -6.77 -10.32 -9.26
N VAL A 126 -7.62 -10.34 -10.29
CA VAL A 126 -7.21 -10.17 -11.69
C VAL A 126 -6.63 -8.77 -11.92
N GLU A 127 -7.28 -7.73 -11.41
CA GLU A 127 -6.78 -6.35 -11.54
C GLU A 127 -5.49 -6.14 -10.75
N PHE A 128 -5.38 -6.69 -9.55
CA PHE A 128 -4.15 -6.69 -8.76
C PHE A 128 -2.99 -7.32 -9.54
N VAL A 129 -3.17 -8.55 -10.04
CA VAL A 129 -2.15 -9.25 -10.84
C VAL A 129 -1.83 -8.48 -12.11
N ARG A 130 -2.83 -7.89 -12.77
CA ARG A 130 -2.60 -7.04 -13.94
C ARG A 130 -1.78 -5.81 -13.60
N LEU A 131 -2.03 -5.14 -12.48
CA LEU A 131 -1.28 -3.96 -12.04
C LEU A 131 0.17 -4.31 -11.70
N MET A 132 0.39 -5.43 -11.01
CA MET A 132 1.71 -6.00 -10.76
C MET A 132 2.46 -6.23 -12.09
N ARG A 133 1.77 -6.77 -13.10
CA ARG A 133 2.32 -7.05 -14.44
C ARG A 133 2.51 -5.80 -15.31
N THR A 134 1.60 -4.83 -15.31
CA THR A 134 1.74 -3.63 -16.16
C THR A 134 2.84 -2.70 -15.66
N THR A 135 3.12 -2.72 -14.36
CA THR A 135 4.34 -2.13 -13.79
C THR A 135 5.60 -2.76 -14.42
N ILE A 136 5.54 -4.02 -14.84
CA ILE A 136 6.63 -4.77 -15.50
C ILE A 136 6.74 -4.46 -17.02
N TYR A 137 5.63 -4.28 -17.75
CA TYR A 137 5.60 -4.44 -19.22
C TYR A 137 5.50 -3.18 -20.10
N MET A 138 5.44 -1.97 -19.55
CA MET A 138 5.22 -0.73 -20.35
C MET A 138 6.40 -0.26 -21.22
N HIS A 139 7.41 -1.10 -21.51
CA HIS A 139 8.50 -0.76 -22.44
C HIS A 139 8.38 -1.36 -23.85
N LYS A 140 7.53 -2.38 -24.08
CA LYS A 140 7.49 -3.04 -25.40
C LYS A 140 6.74 -2.28 -26.52
N GLN A 141 6.26 -1.06 -26.30
CA GLN A 141 5.46 -0.31 -27.29
C GLN A 141 5.91 1.13 -27.57
N ARG A 142 7.18 1.48 -27.30
CA ARG A 142 7.76 2.73 -27.82
C ARG A 142 9.07 2.48 -28.54
N VAL A 143 8.98 1.73 -29.63
CA VAL A 143 9.92 1.78 -30.75
C VAL A 143 9.06 1.64 -32.01
N LEU A 144 8.59 2.76 -32.54
CA LEU A 144 8.27 3.01 -33.96
C LEU A 144 8.36 4.52 -34.16
#